data_AF-A0AAU2EAT4-F1
#
_entry.id   AF-A0AAU2EAT4-F1
#
_cell.length_a   1.000
_cell.length_b   1.000
_cell.length_c   1.000
_cell.angle_alpha   90.00
_cell.angle_beta   90.00
_cell.angle_gamma   90.00
#
_symmetry.space_group_name_H-M   'P 1'
#
loop_
_entity.id
_entity.type
_entity.pdbx_description
1 polymer ?
#
loop_
_entity_poly.entity_id
_entity_poly.type
_entity_poly.pdbx_seq_one_letter_code
_entity_poly.pdbx_strand_id
1 'polypeptide(L)'
;MTNDPSMLADLSHAAMDAAFADGTAWYMSETIRDFTRYRESWWMYDRAGWWEVTRADVAAKLDQMAETMRLADQAVRQAVAD
;
A
#
# COMPACT_ATOMS: atom_id res chain seq x y z
N MET A 1 2.27 12.78 -24.36
CA MET A 1 2.79 12.33 -23.04
C MET A 1 3.61 11.10 -23.31
N THR A 2 4.94 11.22 -23.23
CA THR A 2 5.88 10.12 -23.35
C THR A 2 5.81 9.32 -22.05
N ASN A 3 5.33 8.07 -22.11
CA ASN A 3 5.46 7.12 -21.02
C ASN A 3 6.94 6.72 -20.95
N ASP A 4 7.67 7.39 -20.08
CA ASP A 4 9.06 7.06 -19.77
C ASP A 4 9.08 5.69 -19.06
N PRO A 5 9.71 4.65 -19.65
CA PRO A 5 9.79 3.33 -19.04
C PRO A 5 10.62 3.34 -17.73
N SER A 6 11.35 4.42 -17.43
CA SER A 6 12.00 4.61 -16.12
C SER A 6 11.03 4.94 -14.97
N MET A 7 9.79 5.34 -15.26
CA MET A 7 8.78 5.60 -14.21
C MET A 7 8.15 4.32 -13.62
N LEU A 8 8.38 3.16 -14.25
CA LEU A 8 8.02 1.85 -13.73
C LEU A 8 9.29 1.02 -13.54
N ALA A 9 10.34 1.62 -12.97
CA ALA A 9 11.41 0.81 -12.42
C ALA A 9 10.78 -0.10 -11.36
N ASP A 10 10.62 -1.38 -11.68
CA ASP A 10 10.34 -2.42 -10.69
C ASP A 10 11.37 -2.24 -9.58
N LEU A 11 10.94 -1.65 -8.46
CA LEU A 11 11.77 -1.53 -7.28
C LEU A 11 12.06 -2.96 -6.86
N SER A 12 13.32 -3.38 -7.04
CA SER A 12 13.74 -4.71 -6.63
C SER A 12 13.55 -4.84 -5.12
N HIS A 13 13.29 -6.05 -4.63
CA HIS A 13 13.20 -6.31 -3.20
C HIS A 13 14.44 -5.76 -2.46
N ALA A 14 15.63 -5.91 -3.04
CA ALA A 14 16.87 -5.38 -2.47
C ALA A 14 16.88 -3.85 -2.34
N ALA A 15 16.28 -3.12 -3.29
CA ALA A 15 16.16 -1.66 -3.19
C ALA A 15 15.17 -1.24 -2.09
N MET A 16 14.08 -1.98 -1.94
CA MET A 16 13.10 -1.76 -0.87
C MET A 16 13.67 -2.13 0.52
N ASP A 17 14.44 -3.21 0.62
CA ASP A 17 15.11 -3.61 1.86
C ASP A 17 16.14 -2.55 2.30
N ALA A 18 16.88 -1.96 1.34
CA ALA A 18 17.82 -0.87 1.62
C ALA A 18 17.11 0.40 2.10
N ALA A 19 16.01 0.79 1.44
CA ALA A 19 15.18 1.91 1.86
C ALA A 19 14.46 1.64 3.20
N PHE A 20 14.21 0.38 3.53
CA PHE A 20 13.69 0.00 4.83
C PHE A 20 14.77 0.13 5.92
N ALA A 21 15.98 -0.35 5.65
CA ALA A 21 17.12 -0.25 6.57
C ALA A 21 17.58 1.19 6.81
N ASP A 22 17.46 2.08 5.83
CA ASP A 22 17.81 3.51 5.96
C ASP A 22 16.68 4.37 6.58
N GLY A 23 15.50 3.79 6.83
CA GLY A 23 14.35 4.45 7.44
C GLY A 23 13.57 5.38 6.50
N THR A 24 13.83 5.34 5.19
CA THR A 24 13.12 6.16 4.19
C THR A 24 11.89 5.48 3.61
N ALA A 25 11.75 4.15 3.77
CA ALA A 25 10.55 3.41 3.42
C ALA A 25 9.58 3.30 4.61
N TRP A 26 8.29 3.42 4.31
CA TRP A 26 7.20 3.21 5.26
C TRP A 26 6.53 1.88 5.00
N TYR A 27 5.94 1.28 6.03
CA TYR A 27 5.18 0.05 5.83
C TYR A 27 3.93 0.30 4.98
N MET A 28 3.53 -0.71 4.21
CA MET A 28 2.34 -0.62 3.37
C MET A 28 1.09 -0.38 4.22
N SER A 29 0.99 -0.97 5.42
CA SER A 29 -0.14 -0.73 6.33
C SER A 29 -0.21 0.72 6.84
N GLU A 30 0.93 1.39 6.98
CA GLU A 30 1.00 2.81 7.37
C GLU A 30 0.57 3.68 6.19
N THR A 31 1.08 3.39 4.99
CA THR A 31 0.70 4.08 3.74
C THR A 31 -0.81 3.98 3.46
N ILE A 32 -1.42 2.80 3.65
CA ILE A 32 -2.85 2.60 3.39
C ILE A 32 -3.73 3.43 4.32
N ARG A 33 -3.30 3.65 5.57
CA ARG A 33 -4.05 4.43 6.56
C ARG A 33 -3.96 5.93 6.32
N ASP A 34 -2.87 6.41 5.71
CA ASP A 34 -2.63 7.84 5.45
C ASP A 34 -3.32 8.37 4.19
N PHE A 35 -3.89 7.48 3.37
CA PHE A 35 -4.66 7.91 2.21
C PHE A 35 -5.97 8.60 2.63
N THR A 36 -6.01 9.92 2.42
CA THR A 36 -7.25 10.69 2.60
C THR A 36 -8.25 10.33 1.50
N ARG A 37 -9.40 9.77 1.90
CA ARG A 37 -10.48 9.36 0.99
C ARG A 37 -11.29 10.58 0.56
N TYR A 38 -10.99 11.14 -0.60
CA TYR A 38 -11.78 12.23 -1.18
C TYR A 38 -12.86 11.66 -2.11
N ARG A 39 -14.12 12.01 -1.86
CA ARG A 39 -15.30 11.53 -2.59
C ARG A 39 -15.20 11.73 -4.11
N GLU A 40 -14.50 12.76 -4.55
CA GLU A 40 -14.44 13.15 -5.98
C GLU A 40 -13.23 12.58 -6.73
N SER A 41 -12.31 11.86 -6.08
CA SER A 41 -11.07 11.41 -6.75
C SER A 41 -10.74 9.92 -6.60
N TRP A 42 -11.58 9.10 -5.96
CA TRP A 42 -11.18 7.74 -5.56
C TRP A 42 -12.14 6.65 -6.06
N TRP A 43 -11.72 6.01 -7.16
CA TRP A 43 -12.26 4.76 -7.69
C TRP A 43 -11.18 3.67 -7.62
N MET A 44 -11.52 2.49 -7.11
CA MET A 44 -10.65 1.32 -7.15
C MET A 44 -11.17 0.31 -8.18
N TYR A 45 -10.27 -0.35 -8.91
CA TYR A 45 -10.63 -1.40 -9.85
C TYR A 45 -10.18 -2.75 -9.29
N ASP A 46 -11.11 -3.69 -9.15
CA ASP A 46 -10.82 -5.07 -8.84
C ASP A 46 -11.38 -6.01 -9.92
N ARG A 47 -11.36 -7.33 -9.66
CA ARG A 47 -11.90 -8.34 -10.60
C ARG A 47 -13.40 -8.19 -10.88
N ALA A 48 -14.13 -7.51 -10.01
CA ALA A 48 -15.56 -7.29 -10.10
C ALA A 48 -15.91 -5.87 -10.63
N GLY A 49 -14.92 -5.02 -10.86
CA GLY A 49 -15.06 -3.74 -11.56
C GLY A 49 -14.63 -2.53 -10.74
N TRP A 50 -15.20 -1.36 -11.09
CA TRP A 50 -14.91 -0.09 -10.42
C TRP A 50 -15.78 0.10 -9.17
N TRP A 51 -15.15 0.49 -8.07
CA TRP A 51 -15.81 0.75 -6.79
C TRP A 51 -15.44 2.13 -6.27
N GLU A 52 -16.44 2.87 -5.78
CA GLU A 52 -16.22 4.11 -5.05
C GLU A 52 -15.69 3.79 -3.65
N VAL A 53 -14.49 4.28 -3.32
CA VAL A 53 -13.78 3.95 -2.07
C VAL A 53 -14.49 4.48 -0.82
N THR A 54 -15.29 5.54 -0.96
CA THR A 54 -16.08 6.14 0.12
C THR A 54 -17.35 5.37 0.47
N ARG A 55 -17.74 4.35 -0.31
CA ARG A 55 -18.83 3.46 0.08
C ARG A 55 -18.45 2.71 1.36
N ALA A 56 -19.37 2.67 2.33
CA ALA A 56 -19.09 2.12 3.65
C ALA A 56 -18.59 0.66 3.63
N ASP A 57 -19.15 -0.17 2.74
CA ASP A 57 -18.74 -1.57 2.58
C ASP A 57 -17.33 -1.72 1.98
N VAL A 58 -16.97 -0.83 1.07
CA VAL A 58 -15.64 -0.80 0.44
C VAL A 58 -14.59 -0.27 1.42
N ALA A 59 -14.90 0.84 2.10
CA ALA A 59 -14.05 1.43 3.13
C ALA A 59 -13.73 0.42 4.25
N ALA A 60 -14.74 -0.29 4.77
CA ALA A 60 -14.55 -1.30 5.80
C ALA A 60 -13.67 -2.47 5.35
N LYS A 61 -13.80 -2.91 4.10
CA LYS A 61 -12.92 -3.95 3.53
C LYS A 61 -11.48 -3.47 3.41
N LEU A 62 -11.27 -2.23 2.97
CA LEU A 62 -9.93 -1.63 2.89
C LEU A 62 -9.28 -1.51 4.28
N ASP A 63 -10.07 -1.12 5.29
CA ASP A 63 -9.60 -1.08 6.69
C ASP A 63 -9.21 -2.48 7.18
N GLN A 64 -10.00 -3.51 6.84
CA GLN A 64 -9.69 -4.90 7.19
C GLN A 64 -8.43 -5.42 6.47
N MET A 65 -8.23 -5.05 5.20
CA MET A 65 -7.00 -5.36 4.47
C MET A 65 -5.79 -4.68 5.09
N ALA A 66 -5.91 -3.40 5.47
CA ALA A 66 -4.86 -2.66 6.15
C ALA A 66 -4.46 -3.33 7.49
N GLU A 67 -5.44 -3.80 8.26
CA GLU A 67 -5.18 -4.53 9.51
C GLU A 67 -4.50 -5.88 9.26
N THR A 68 -4.90 -6.59 8.20
CA THR A 68 -4.23 -7.85 7.82
C THR A 68 -2.77 -7.61 7.43
N MET A 69 -2.50 -6.54 6.67
CA MET A 69 -1.14 -6.13 6.32
C MET A 69 -0.33 -5.73 7.54
N ARG A 70 -0.92 -5.06 8.54
CA ARG A 70 -0.24 -4.71 9.79
C ARG A 70 0.33 -5.95 10.50
N LEU A 71 -0.39 -7.07 10.49
CA LEU A 71 0.10 -8.33 11.07
C LEU A 71 1.28 -8.91 10.29
N ALA A 72 1.24 -8.83 8.95
CA ALA A 72 2.36 -9.23 8.10
C ALA A 72 3.59 -8.33 8.33
N ASP A 73 3.39 -7.01 8.43
CA ASP A 73 4.45 -6.05 8.72
C ASP A 73 5.11 -6.33 10.08
N GLN A 74 4.32 -6.72 11.09
CA GLN A 74 4.85 -7.14 12.39
C GLN A 74 5.70 -8.41 12.30
N ALA A 75 5.29 -9.39 11.50
CA ALA A 75 6.08 -10.60 11.28
C ALA A 75 7.42 -10.29 10.59
N VAL A 76 7.43 -9.37 9.62
CA VAL A 76 8.66 -8.88 8.97
C VAL A 76 9.56 -8.17 9.98
N ARG A 77 9.00 -7.29 10.84
CA ARG A 77 9.77 -6.61 11.91
C ARG A 77 10.46 -7.62 12.83
N GLN A 78 9.77 -8.69 13.20
CA GLN A 78 10.32 -9.72 14.08
C GLN A 78 11.43 -10.51 13.39
N ALA A 79 11.26 -10.86 12.11
CA ALA A 79 12.24 -11.64 11.36
C ALA A 79 13.55 -10.89 11.05
N VAL A 80 13.53 -9.56 11.02
CA VAL A 80 14.72 -8.71 10.79
C VAL A 80 15.43 -8.36 12.11
N ALA A 81 14.77 -8.54 13.26
CA ALA A 81 15.33 -8.26 14.57
C ALA A 81 16.15 -9.44 15.17
N ASP A 82 16.02 -10.63 14.60
CA ASP A 82 16.76 -11.86 14.93
C ASP A 82 18.02 -12.03 14.04
#